data_AF-A0A2V9T750-F1
#
_entry.id   AF-A0A2V9T750-F1
#
_cell.length_a   1.000
_cell.length_b   1.000
_cell.length_c   1.000
_cell.angle_alpha   90.00
_cell.angle_beta   90.00
_cell.angle_gamma   90.00
#
_symmetry.space_group_name_H-M   'P 1'
#
loop_
_entity.id
_entity.type
_entity.pdbx_description
1 polymer ?
#
loop_
_entity_poly.entity_id
_entity_poly.type
_entity_poly.pdbx_seq_one_letter_code
_entity_poly.pdbx_strand_id
1 'polypeptide(L)'
;MPRWAHSELDIGEDVVSPYLWSRGFRQLDAVAITHAHSDHVGGMAAVVANFRPRELWLGSDQESAEMRPVVTKARELGVRVIQHQAGENFEFGGAVVRILAPDAQDEGGKENDESLVMQLTWGNTSALLEGDAERPTEQRLIDQHPDADLLKVAHHGSATSTRADLLAAVHPKFAVISVGARNVYGHPRREVLNRLQGSNVKTYRTDLNGAVSFYLDGKMVSPHVAALR
;
A
#
# COMPACT_ATOMS: atom_id res chain seq x y z
N MET A 1 -7.57 -37.49 7.41
CA MET A 1 -7.83 -36.97 6.04
C MET A 1 -6.49 -36.74 5.35
N PRO A 2 -6.36 -37.00 4.04
CA PRO A 2 -5.05 -36.96 3.40
C PRO A 2 -4.55 -35.53 3.17
N ARG A 3 -3.22 -35.39 3.23
CA ARG A 3 -2.42 -34.16 3.38
C ARG A 3 -2.33 -33.26 2.13
N TRP A 4 -3.14 -33.52 1.10
CA TRP A 4 -3.13 -32.79 -0.18
C TRP A 4 -4.35 -31.88 -0.39
N ALA A 5 -5.23 -31.75 0.62
CA ALA A 5 -6.47 -30.97 0.53
C ALA A 5 -6.36 -29.50 1.00
N HIS A 6 -5.18 -29.02 1.39
CA HIS A 6 -4.95 -27.63 1.75
C HIS A 6 -3.55 -27.20 1.31
N SER A 7 -3.35 -26.84 0.04
CA SER A 7 -2.38 -25.77 -0.21
C SER A 7 -3.07 -24.50 0.27
N GLU A 8 -2.71 -24.01 1.45
CA GLU A 8 -3.16 -22.68 1.89
C GLU A 8 -2.71 -21.69 0.82
N LEU A 9 -3.65 -20.92 0.28
CA LEU A 9 -3.38 -19.91 -0.74
C LEU A 9 -2.41 -18.87 -0.17
N ASP A 10 -1.25 -18.70 -0.79
CA ASP A 10 -0.29 -17.65 -0.44
C ASP A 10 -0.42 -16.51 -1.46
N ILE A 11 -0.88 -15.34 -1.03
CA ILE A 11 -1.12 -14.21 -1.94
C ILE A 11 0.17 -13.74 -2.63
N GLY A 12 1.32 -13.90 -1.99
CA GLY A 12 2.61 -13.55 -2.55
C GLY A 12 3.05 -14.52 -3.64
N GLU A 13 2.96 -15.82 -3.38
CA GLU A 13 3.37 -16.88 -4.30
C GLU A 13 2.36 -17.09 -5.44
N ASP A 14 1.06 -17.07 -5.13
CA ASP A 14 0.01 -17.51 -6.05
C ASP A 14 -0.65 -16.35 -6.82
N VAL A 15 -0.51 -15.09 -6.36
CA VAL A 15 -1.15 -13.92 -6.98
C VAL A 15 -0.15 -12.85 -7.39
N VAL A 16 0.64 -12.34 -6.44
CA VAL A 16 1.57 -11.21 -6.69
C VAL A 16 2.74 -11.65 -7.57
N SER A 17 3.39 -12.78 -7.26
CA SER A 17 4.56 -13.25 -8.03
C SER A 17 4.21 -13.56 -9.50
N PRO A 18 3.11 -14.30 -9.82
CA PRO A 18 2.70 -14.53 -11.20
C PRO A 18 2.39 -13.24 -11.95
N TYR A 19 1.74 -12.27 -11.29
CA TYR A 19 1.50 -10.96 -11.89
C TYR A 19 2.82 -10.27 -12.24
N LEU A 20 3.77 -10.15 -11.30
CA LEU A 20 5.05 -9.49 -11.54
C LEU A 20 5.90 -10.20 -12.60
N TRP A 21 5.93 -11.54 -12.61
CA TRP A 21 6.61 -12.32 -13.66
C TRP A 21 5.97 -12.12 -15.04
N SER A 22 4.64 -12.03 -15.12
CA SER A 22 3.94 -11.74 -16.38
C SER A 22 4.29 -10.36 -16.95
N ARG A 23 4.74 -9.43 -16.10
CA ARG A 23 5.25 -8.11 -16.47
C ARG A 23 6.76 -8.10 -16.76
N GLY A 24 7.43 -9.24 -16.63
CA GLY A 24 8.87 -9.38 -16.92
C GLY A 24 9.78 -9.02 -15.75
N PHE A 25 9.26 -8.73 -14.56
CA PHE A 25 10.10 -8.46 -13.40
C PHE A 25 10.76 -9.75 -12.92
N ARG A 26 12.08 -9.68 -12.67
CA ARG A 26 12.88 -10.77 -12.11
C ARG A 26 13.56 -10.40 -10.80
N GLN A 27 13.69 -9.09 -10.57
CA GLN A 27 14.18 -8.51 -9.33
C GLN A 27 13.40 -7.23 -9.07
N LEU A 28 13.26 -6.86 -7.80
CA LEU A 28 12.71 -5.59 -7.36
C LEU A 28 13.81 -4.73 -6.74
N ASP A 29 13.74 -3.42 -6.88
CA ASP A 29 14.68 -2.54 -6.18
C ASP A 29 14.29 -2.39 -4.70
N ALA A 30 13.01 -2.18 -4.43
CA ALA A 30 12.46 -2.16 -3.08
C ALA A 30 11.10 -2.86 -3.00
N VAL A 31 10.78 -3.37 -1.81
CA VAL A 31 9.42 -3.72 -1.39
C VAL A 31 9.14 -3.03 -0.06
N ALA A 32 7.91 -2.57 0.14
CA ALA A 32 7.51 -1.90 1.37
C ALA A 32 6.37 -2.67 2.06
N ILE A 33 6.49 -2.83 3.37
CA ILE A 33 5.43 -3.36 4.24
C ILE A 33 4.94 -2.21 5.11
N THR A 34 3.65 -1.90 4.98
CA THR A 34 3.03 -0.77 5.69
C THR A 34 2.94 -1.07 7.18
N HIS A 35 2.37 -2.21 7.56
CA HIS A 35 2.25 -2.70 8.93
C HIS A 35 2.11 -4.23 8.96
N ALA A 36 2.06 -4.81 10.16
CA ALA A 36 2.17 -6.25 10.39
C ALA A 36 0.88 -7.06 10.13
N HIS A 37 -0.26 -6.44 9.83
CA HIS A 37 -1.49 -7.19 9.58
C HIS A 37 -1.35 -8.13 8.37
N SER A 38 -1.96 -9.32 8.50
CA SER A 38 -1.81 -10.43 7.56
C SER A 38 -2.20 -10.12 6.11
N ASP A 39 -3.09 -9.17 5.88
CA ASP A 39 -3.51 -8.71 4.55
C ASP A 39 -2.56 -7.68 3.92
N HIS A 40 -1.52 -7.26 4.66
CA HIS A 40 -0.42 -6.41 4.18
C HIS A 40 0.92 -7.15 4.13
N VAL A 41 1.26 -7.90 5.19
CA VAL A 41 2.52 -8.69 5.26
C VAL A 41 2.38 -10.07 4.61
N GLY A 42 1.16 -10.59 4.49
CA GLY A 42 0.89 -11.94 3.99
C GLY A 42 1.44 -12.18 2.59
N GLY A 43 2.20 -13.26 2.44
CA GLY A 43 2.88 -13.61 1.19
C GLY A 43 4.16 -12.82 0.89
N MET A 44 4.54 -11.83 1.71
CA MET A 44 5.77 -11.06 1.46
C MET A 44 7.03 -11.93 1.55
N ALA A 45 7.03 -13.00 2.36
CA ALA A 45 8.12 -13.96 2.41
C ALA A 45 8.38 -14.63 1.04
N ALA A 46 7.31 -14.96 0.30
CA ALA A 46 7.40 -15.50 -1.04
C ALA A 46 7.92 -14.43 -2.03
N VAL A 47 7.41 -13.20 -1.96
CA VAL A 47 7.89 -12.08 -2.79
C VAL A 47 9.38 -11.82 -2.57
N VAL A 48 9.85 -11.77 -1.32
CA VAL A 48 11.27 -11.59 -0.97
C VAL A 48 12.11 -12.75 -1.51
N ALA A 49 11.64 -14.00 -1.40
CA ALA A 49 12.34 -15.16 -1.91
C ALA A 49 12.44 -15.17 -3.45
N ASN A 50 11.36 -14.79 -4.14
CA ASN A 50 11.21 -14.86 -5.59
C ASN A 50 11.92 -13.72 -6.31
N PHE A 51 11.87 -12.50 -5.75
CA PHE A 51 12.38 -11.30 -6.42
C PHE A 51 13.64 -10.72 -5.78
N ARG A 52 14.05 -11.19 -4.60
CA ARG A 52 15.29 -10.75 -3.91
C ARG A 52 15.49 -9.24 -3.98
N PRO A 53 14.58 -8.46 -3.38
CA PRO A 53 14.63 -7.01 -3.46
C PRO A 53 15.95 -6.47 -2.91
N ARG A 54 16.43 -5.33 -3.39
CA ARG A 54 17.64 -4.72 -2.80
C ARG A 54 17.33 -4.17 -1.40
N GLU A 55 16.12 -3.63 -1.23
CA GLU A 55 15.66 -3.04 0.01
C GLU A 55 14.28 -3.57 0.43
N LEU A 56 14.11 -3.79 1.73
CA LEU A 56 12.84 -4.06 2.39
C LEU A 56 12.56 -2.88 3.33
N TRP A 57 11.53 -2.10 3.01
CA TRP A 57 11.10 -0.92 3.74
C TRP A 57 9.99 -1.29 4.74
N LEU A 58 10.11 -0.84 5.98
CA LEU A 58 9.18 -1.15 7.06
C LEU A 58 8.61 0.12 7.67
N GLY A 59 7.29 0.14 7.93
CA GLY A 59 6.63 1.13 8.79
C GLY A 59 6.57 0.69 10.26
N SER A 60 6.19 -0.56 10.52
CA SER A 60 5.96 -1.08 11.87
C SER A 60 7.16 -1.84 12.47
N ASP A 61 7.01 -2.26 13.73
CA ASP A 61 8.01 -3.07 14.43
C ASP A 61 8.31 -4.40 13.69
N GLN A 62 9.60 -4.61 13.42
CA GLN A 62 10.14 -5.80 12.77
C GLN A 62 10.08 -7.07 13.65
N GLU A 63 9.88 -6.93 14.97
CA GLU A 63 9.90 -8.03 15.93
C GLU A 63 8.52 -8.68 16.17
N SER A 64 7.45 -8.15 15.55
CA SER A 64 6.12 -8.77 15.58
C SER A 64 6.15 -10.20 14.99
N ALA A 65 5.21 -11.04 15.43
CA ALA A 65 5.20 -12.46 15.06
C ALA A 65 5.04 -12.68 13.55
N GLU A 66 4.30 -11.77 12.90
CA GLU A 66 3.98 -11.75 11.48
C GLU A 66 5.12 -11.20 10.63
N MET A 67 5.87 -10.20 11.13
CA MET A 67 6.99 -9.58 10.41
C MET A 67 8.27 -10.41 10.48
N ARG A 68 8.54 -11.03 11.63
CA ARG A 68 9.80 -11.74 11.90
C ARG A 68 10.18 -12.78 10.84
N PRO A 69 9.27 -13.61 10.30
CA PRO A 69 9.61 -14.55 9.22
C PRO A 69 10.09 -13.85 7.95
N VAL A 70 9.45 -12.74 7.57
CA VAL A 70 9.79 -11.96 6.37
C VAL A 70 11.16 -11.29 6.55
N VAL A 71 11.39 -10.65 7.70
CA VAL A 71 12.64 -9.97 8.03
C VAL A 71 13.81 -10.96 8.12
N THR A 72 13.58 -12.13 8.74
CA THR A 72 14.58 -13.20 8.77
C THR A 72 14.93 -13.64 7.36
N LYS A 73 13.92 -13.89 6.51
CA LYS A 73 14.14 -14.29 5.12
C LYS A 73 14.89 -13.24 4.30
N ALA A 74 14.55 -11.97 4.49
CA ALA A 74 15.22 -10.84 3.86
C ALA A 74 16.72 -10.80 4.25
N ARG A 75 17.02 -10.91 5.55
CA ARG A 75 18.41 -10.94 6.07
C ARG A 75 19.20 -12.14 5.54
N GLU A 76 18.61 -13.33 5.50
CA GLU A 76 19.23 -14.53 4.92
C GLU A 76 19.64 -14.34 3.44
N LEU A 77 18.85 -13.57 2.69
CA LEU A 77 19.08 -13.29 1.27
C LEU A 77 19.92 -12.05 1.02
N GLY A 78 20.43 -11.40 2.07
CA GLY A 78 21.24 -10.18 1.97
C GLY A 78 20.46 -8.93 1.55
N VAL A 79 19.13 -8.94 1.71
CA VAL A 79 18.27 -7.77 1.49
C VAL A 79 18.51 -6.76 2.61
N ARG A 80 18.64 -5.48 2.25
CA ARG A 80 18.80 -4.40 3.23
C ARG A 80 17.43 -4.07 3.84
N VAL A 81 17.29 -4.29 5.14
CA VAL A 81 16.07 -3.92 5.88
C VAL A 81 16.21 -2.49 6.39
N ILE A 82 15.25 -1.63 6.04
CA ILE A 82 15.24 -0.21 6.38
C ILE A 82 13.90 0.10 7.05
N GLN A 83 13.96 0.68 8.24
CA GLN A 83 12.79 1.23 8.90
C GLN A 83 12.69 2.71 8.54
N HIS A 84 11.52 3.13 8.10
CA HIS A 84 11.24 4.50 7.69
C HIS A 84 10.28 5.16 8.67
N GLN A 85 10.47 6.46 8.88
CA GLN A 85 9.63 7.28 9.75
C GLN A 85 9.27 8.61 9.09
N ALA A 86 8.22 9.25 9.61
CA ALA A 86 7.74 10.54 9.14
C ALA A 86 8.86 11.60 9.10
N GLY A 87 8.84 12.43 8.06
CA GLY A 87 9.83 13.50 7.85
C GLY A 87 11.01 13.11 6.96
N GLU A 88 11.19 11.82 6.67
CA GLU A 88 12.15 11.39 5.66
C GLU A 88 11.72 11.79 4.24
N ASN A 89 12.69 12.23 3.45
CA ASN A 89 12.51 12.65 2.07
C ASN A 89 13.75 12.28 1.25
N PHE A 90 13.60 11.41 0.26
CA PHE A 90 14.72 10.89 -0.52
C PHE A 90 14.35 10.59 -1.96
N GLU A 91 15.35 10.54 -2.85
CA GLU A 91 15.16 10.10 -4.23
C GLU A 91 15.28 8.58 -4.34
N PHE A 92 14.38 7.97 -5.10
CA PHE A 92 14.40 6.54 -5.41
C PHE A 92 13.97 6.29 -6.85
N GLY A 93 14.88 5.77 -7.67
CA GLY A 93 14.61 5.43 -9.07
C GLY A 93 14.20 6.60 -9.97
N GLY A 94 14.41 7.85 -9.55
CA GLY A 94 13.97 9.08 -10.22
C GLY A 94 12.67 9.69 -9.65
N ALA A 95 12.01 8.99 -8.72
CA ALA A 95 10.92 9.55 -7.92
C ALA A 95 11.47 10.20 -6.65
N VAL A 96 10.75 11.18 -6.11
CA VAL A 96 10.93 11.67 -4.74
C VAL A 96 9.94 10.94 -3.84
N VAL A 97 10.42 10.29 -2.79
CA VAL A 97 9.62 9.59 -1.79
C VAL A 97 9.65 10.40 -0.50
N ARG A 98 8.48 10.83 -0.05
CA ARG A 98 8.27 11.45 1.26
C ARG A 98 7.55 10.46 2.16
N ILE A 99 8.12 10.20 3.34
CA ILE A 99 7.49 9.37 4.37
C ILE A 99 6.70 10.31 5.29
N LEU A 100 5.40 10.06 5.41
CA LEU A 100 4.47 10.91 6.15
C LEU A 100 3.99 10.28 7.47
N ALA A 101 4.11 8.95 7.58
CA ALA A 101 3.83 8.16 8.78
C ALA A 101 4.59 6.82 8.67
N PRO A 102 4.85 6.10 9.77
CA PRO A 102 4.50 6.47 11.15
C PRO A 102 5.41 7.56 11.73
N ASP A 103 4.91 8.29 12.73
CA ASP A 103 5.75 9.15 13.58
C ASP A 103 6.36 8.30 14.70
N ALA A 104 7.48 8.72 15.29
CA ALA A 104 8.06 8.09 16.48
C ALA A 104 7.07 8.06 17.66
N GLN A 105 6.07 8.96 17.66
CA GLN A 105 5.00 8.98 18.66
C GLN A 105 3.94 7.89 18.47
N ASP A 106 3.93 7.21 17.32
CA ASP A 106 2.99 6.13 17.01
C ASP A 106 3.50 4.76 17.52
N GLU A 107 4.73 4.69 18.05
CA GLU A 107 5.28 3.48 18.67
C GLU A 107 4.43 2.99 19.85
N GLY A 108 3.87 1.77 19.73
CA GLY A 108 2.99 1.18 20.74
C GLY A 108 1.52 1.64 20.64
N GLY A 109 1.16 2.30 19.54
CA GLY A 109 -0.22 2.62 19.16
C GLY A 109 -1.00 1.40 18.66
N LYS A 110 -2.09 1.64 17.92
CA LYS A 110 -2.76 0.55 17.19
C LYS A 110 -1.95 0.24 15.93
N GLU A 111 -1.78 -1.05 15.59
CA GLU A 111 -1.01 -1.52 14.43
C GLU A 111 -1.38 -0.81 13.10
N ASN A 112 -2.63 -0.39 12.92
CA ASN A 112 -3.06 0.40 11.75
C ASN A 112 -2.41 1.79 11.67
N ASP A 113 -2.28 2.47 12.82
CA ASP A 113 -1.69 3.81 12.89
C ASP A 113 -0.16 3.76 12.76
N GLU A 114 0.44 2.56 12.81
CA GLU A 114 1.85 2.29 12.47
C GLU A 114 2.07 2.12 10.95
N SER A 115 1.04 2.31 10.13
CA SER A 115 1.14 2.18 8.66
C SER A 115 2.20 3.12 8.10
N LEU A 116 3.13 2.55 7.31
CA LEU A 116 3.99 3.33 6.43
C LEU A 116 3.13 4.09 5.41
N VAL A 117 3.03 5.41 5.56
CA VAL A 117 2.36 6.30 4.60
C VAL A 117 3.41 7.00 3.75
N MET A 118 3.28 6.84 2.43
CA MET A 118 4.26 7.36 1.47
C MET A 118 3.58 8.26 0.44
N GLN A 119 4.18 9.42 0.19
CA GLN A 119 3.90 10.22 -1.00
C GLN A 119 5.04 10.02 -2.00
N LEU A 120 4.71 9.54 -3.20
CA LEU A 120 5.64 9.37 -4.31
C LEU A 120 5.39 10.46 -5.34
N THR A 121 6.43 11.17 -5.74
CA THR A 121 6.37 12.21 -6.76
C THR A 121 7.29 11.86 -7.92
N TRP A 122 6.76 11.85 -9.14
CA TRP A 122 7.50 11.69 -10.37
C TRP A 122 7.15 12.87 -11.29
N GLY A 123 8.13 13.73 -11.61
CA GLY A 123 7.86 14.98 -12.33
C GLY A 123 6.76 15.81 -11.65
N ASN A 124 5.70 16.15 -12.38
CA ASN A 124 4.53 16.87 -11.88
C ASN A 124 3.35 15.95 -11.50
N THR A 125 3.62 14.66 -11.29
CA THR A 125 2.59 13.68 -10.92
C THR A 125 2.90 13.01 -9.60
N SER A 126 1.88 12.70 -8.81
CA SER A 126 2.07 12.15 -7.47
C SER A 126 1.04 11.09 -7.07
N ALA A 127 1.45 10.22 -6.15
CA ALA A 127 0.59 9.21 -5.52
C ALA A 127 0.76 9.22 -4.00
N LEU A 128 -0.34 9.09 -3.26
CA LEU A 128 -0.36 8.91 -1.82
C LEU A 128 -0.82 7.48 -1.49
N LEU A 129 0.06 6.74 -0.80
CA LEU A 129 -0.14 5.35 -0.40
C LEU A 129 -0.32 5.29 1.11
N GLU A 130 -1.55 5.08 1.58
CA GLU A 130 -1.90 5.31 2.98
C GLU A 130 -1.89 4.07 3.89
N GLY A 131 -1.59 2.87 3.36
CA GLY A 131 -1.72 1.63 4.13
C GLY A 131 -3.13 1.49 4.71
N ASP A 132 -3.21 1.33 6.04
CA ASP A 132 -4.45 1.30 6.81
C ASP A 132 -4.59 2.46 7.80
N ALA A 133 -3.97 3.60 7.49
CA ALA A 133 -4.09 4.83 8.27
C ALA A 133 -5.56 5.15 8.64
N GLU A 134 -5.82 5.37 9.93
CA GLU A 134 -7.12 5.79 10.42
C GLU A 134 -7.15 7.30 10.72
N ARG A 135 -8.27 7.77 11.28
CA ARG A 135 -8.52 9.19 11.58
C ARG A 135 -7.38 9.95 12.25
N PRO A 136 -6.64 9.40 13.24
CA PRO A 136 -5.53 10.12 13.88
C PRO A 136 -4.38 10.37 12.91
N THR A 137 -3.98 9.35 12.16
CA THR A 137 -2.93 9.46 11.14
C THR A 137 -3.36 10.41 10.03
N GLU A 138 -4.57 10.28 9.47
CA GLU A 138 -5.06 11.20 8.43
C GLU A 138 -5.08 12.67 8.89
N GLN A 139 -5.38 12.92 10.17
CA GLN A 139 -5.35 14.28 10.70
C GLN A 139 -3.93 14.88 10.64
N ARG A 140 -2.92 14.10 11.01
CA ARG A 140 -1.51 14.51 10.92
C ARG A 140 -1.03 14.61 9.48
N LEU A 141 -1.53 13.76 8.60
CA LEU A 141 -1.24 13.86 7.17
C LEU A 141 -1.68 15.22 6.64
N ILE A 142 -2.89 15.70 6.97
CA ILE A 142 -3.40 17.00 6.52
C ILE A 142 -2.44 18.15 6.89
N ASP A 143 -1.86 18.13 8.09
CA ASP A 143 -0.93 19.15 8.58
C ASP A 143 0.41 19.16 7.81
N GLN A 144 0.74 18.07 7.12
CA GLN A 144 1.92 17.94 6.25
C GLN A 144 1.67 18.40 4.81
N HIS A 145 0.45 18.90 4.53
CA HIS A 145 -0.01 19.40 3.22
C HIS A 145 0.32 18.44 2.05
N PRO A 146 -0.14 17.17 2.09
CA PRO A 146 0.05 16.22 1.01
C PRO A 146 -0.77 16.62 -0.21
N ASP A 147 -0.23 16.32 -1.39
CA ASP A 147 -0.88 16.50 -2.69
C ASP A 147 -0.68 15.25 -3.54
N ALA A 148 -1.73 14.70 -4.13
CA ALA A 148 -1.61 13.48 -4.92
C ALA A 148 -2.63 13.43 -6.04
N ASP A 149 -2.20 13.13 -7.26
CA ASP A 149 -3.13 12.79 -8.35
C ASP A 149 -3.84 11.45 -8.09
N LEU A 150 -3.14 10.50 -7.47
CA LEU A 150 -3.63 9.16 -7.16
C LEU A 150 -3.62 8.89 -5.65
N LEU A 151 -4.79 8.55 -5.10
CA LEU A 151 -4.94 8.11 -3.72
C LEU A 151 -5.15 6.59 -3.67
N LYS A 152 -4.27 5.85 -2.99
CA LYS A 152 -4.58 4.50 -2.54
C LYS A 152 -5.32 4.61 -1.20
N VAL A 153 -6.63 4.42 -1.28
CA VAL A 153 -7.57 4.52 -0.16
C VAL A 153 -7.12 3.62 1.00
N ALA A 154 -7.01 4.23 2.18
CA ALA A 154 -6.62 3.56 3.41
C ALA A 154 -7.64 2.51 3.89
N HIS A 155 -7.16 1.45 4.51
CA HIS A 155 -7.95 0.49 5.28
C HIS A 155 -9.14 -0.08 4.49
N HIS A 156 -8.86 -0.39 3.22
CA HIS A 156 -9.81 -0.97 2.25
C HIS A 156 -11.10 -0.15 2.06
N GLY A 157 -11.14 1.11 2.50
CA GLY A 157 -12.34 1.96 2.56
C GLY A 157 -13.17 1.75 3.83
N SER A 158 -12.53 1.68 5.00
CA SER A 158 -13.17 1.73 6.31
C SER A 158 -13.84 3.07 6.59
N ALA A 159 -14.89 3.07 7.43
CA ALA A 159 -15.55 4.32 7.85
C ALA A 159 -14.64 5.18 8.75
N THR A 160 -13.56 4.57 9.27
CA THR A 160 -12.49 5.21 10.05
C THR A 160 -11.43 5.88 9.18
N SER A 161 -11.48 5.72 7.86
CA SER A 161 -10.53 6.32 6.92
C SER A 161 -11.24 7.15 5.83
N THR A 162 -10.42 7.74 4.97
CA THR A 162 -10.73 8.62 3.85
C THR A 162 -11.70 9.72 4.27
N ARG A 163 -11.28 10.52 5.24
CA ARG A 163 -12.08 11.65 5.72
C ARG A 163 -12.24 12.73 4.64
N ALA A 164 -13.31 13.51 4.76
CA ALA A 164 -13.61 14.55 3.78
C ALA A 164 -12.59 15.70 3.78
N ASP A 165 -12.01 16.01 4.93
CA ASP A 165 -10.94 16.99 5.08
C ASP A 165 -9.63 16.51 4.45
N LEU A 166 -9.30 15.21 4.54
CA LEU A 166 -8.18 14.63 3.81
C LEU A 166 -8.36 14.77 2.29
N LEU A 167 -9.54 14.42 1.76
CA LEU A 167 -9.83 14.57 0.33
C LEU A 167 -9.77 16.04 -0.13
N ALA A 168 -10.17 16.97 0.74
CA ALA A 168 -10.07 18.40 0.49
C ALA A 168 -8.64 18.94 0.62
N ALA A 169 -7.73 18.25 1.30
CA ALA A 169 -6.32 18.63 1.37
C ALA A 169 -5.54 18.04 0.18
N VAL A 170 -5.77 16.76 -0.15
CA VAL A 170 -5.02 16.00 -1.15
C VAL A 170 -5.49 16.27 -2.59
N HIS A 171 -6.77 16.59 -2.78
CA HIS A 171 -7.39 16.84 -4.09
C HIS A 171 -7.13 15.77 -5.18
N PRO A 172 -7.33 14.47 -4.90
CA PRO A 172 -6.98 13.43 -5.85
C PRO A 172 -7.91 13.38 -7.07
N LYS A 173 -7.33 13.10 -8.23
CA LYS A 173 -8.09 12.84 -9.47
C LYS A 173 -8.59 11.40 -9.50
N PHE A 174 -7.78 10.48 -8.98
CA PHE A 174 -8.04 9.06 -8.96
C PHE A 174 -7.94 8.50 -7.56
N ALA A 175 -8.80 7.53 -7.25
CA ALA A 175 -8.69 6.72 -6.04
C ALA A 175 -8.73 5.25 -6.41
N VAL A 176 -7.92 4.43 -5.73
CA VAL A 176 -7.97 2.98 -5.83
C VAL A 176 -8.22 2.37 -4.46
N ILE A 177 -9.20 1.47 -4.40
CA ILE A 177 -9.55 0.70 -3.21
C ILE A 177 -9.12 -0.74 -3.45
N SER A 178 -8.10 -1.19 -2.71
CA SER A 178 -7.75 -2.61 -2.65
C SER A 178 -8.75 -3.30 -1.72
N VAL A 179 -9.58 -4.19 -2.25
CA VAL A 179 -10.62 -4.91 -1.53
C VAL A 179 -11.00 -6.19 -2.28
N GLY A 180 -11.39 -7.23 -1.54
CA GLY A 180 -11.81 -8.51 -2.11
C GLY A 180 -13.32 -8.57 -2.43
N ALA A 181 -13.70 -9.31 -3.47
CA ALA A 181 -15.10 -9.47 -3.90
C ALA A 181 -16.03 -10.16 -2.90
N ARG A 182 -15.46 -10.89 -1.94
CA ARG A 182 -16.20 -11.55 -0.85
C ARG A 182 -15.78 -11.01 0.52
N ASN A 183 -15.46 -9.71 0.58
CA ASN A 183 -15.04 -9.07 1.80
C ASN A 183 -16.15 -9.11 2.87
N VAL A 184 -15.91 -9.86 3.95
CA VAL A 184 -16.86 -10.02 5.06
C VAL A 184 -16.89 -8.83 6.02
N TYR A 185 -15.87 -7.97 5.99
CA TYR A 185 -15.79 -6.77 6.83
C TYR A 185 -16.75 -5.66 6.37
N GLY A 186 -17.33 -5.78 5.18
CA GLY A 186 -18.26 -4.80 4.62
C GLY A 186 -17.59 -3.54 4.06
N HIS A 187 -16.30 -3.62 3.73
CA HIS A 187 -15.59 -2.57 2.99
C HIS A 187 -15.73 -2.76 1.47
N PRO A 188 -15.66 -1.67 0.67
CA PRO A 188 -15.64 -0.28 1.13
C PRO A 188 -17.01 0.15 1.67
N ARG A 189 -17.00 0.95 2.74
CA ARG A 189 -18.22 1.48 3.35
C ARG A 189 -18.89 2.48 2.41
N ARG A 190 -20.23 2.51 2.39
CA ARG A 190 -21.00 3.42 1.53
C ARG A 190 -20.63 4.88 1.74
N GLU A 191 -20.35 5.27 2.98
CA GLU A 191 -19.93 6.64 3.32
C GLU A 191 -18.62 7.05 2.64
N VAL A 192 -17.63 6.14 2.57
CA VAL A 192 -16.35 6.40 1.89
C VAL A 192 -16.58 6.58 0.40
N LEU A 193 -17.39 5.71 -0.22
CA LEU A 193 -17.75 5.84 -1.63
C LEU A 193 -18.47 7.17 -1.92
N ASN A 194 -19.36 7.60 -1.03
CA ASN A 194 -20.07 8.87 -1.16
C ASN A 194 -19.13 10.07 -1.00
N ARG A 195 -18.14 10.02 -0.10
CA ARG A 195 -17.12 11.09 0.04
C ARG A 195 -16.25 11.21 -1.21
N LEU A 196 -15.78 10.09 -1.74
CA LEU A 196 -15.00 10.05 -2.99
C LEU A 196 -15.82 10.60 -4.16
N GLN A 197 -17.08 10.15 -4.29
CA GLN A 197 -17.99 10.66 -5.32
C GLN A 197 -18.27 12.16 -5.16
N GLY A 198 -18.57 12.62 -3.95
CA GLY A 198 -18.83 14.03 -3.66
C GLY A 198 -17.61 14.94 -3.88
N SER A 199 -16.41 14.37 -3.85
CA SER A 199 -15.15 15.06 -4.15
C SER A 199 -14.73 14.93 -5.62
N ASN A 200 -15.61 14.40 -6.48
CA ASN A 200 -15.36 14.15 -7.92
C ASN A 200 -14.15 13.25 -8.22
N VAL A 201 -13.82 12.33 -7.31
CA VAL A 201 -12.68 11.43 -7.46
C VAL A 201 -13.08 10.20 -8.27
N LYS A 202 -12.35 9.90 -9.35
CA LYS A 202 -12.61 8.69 -10.12
C LYS A 202 -12.10 7.46 -9.38
N THR A 203 -13.05 6.66 -8.87
CA THR A 203 -12.75 5.53 -7.98
C THR A 203 -12.66 4.20 -8.74
N TYR A 204 -11.60 3.44 -8.46
CA TYR A 204 -11.34 2.09 -8.95
C TYR A 204 -11.34 1.12 -7.77
N ARG A 205 -11.87 -0.09 -7.95
CA ARG A 205 -11.92 -1.11 -6.90
C ARG A 205 -11.44 -2.45 -7.42
N THR A 206 -10.52 -3.10 -6.72
CA THR A 206 -9.95 -4.37 -7.18
C THR A 206 -10.96 -5.52 -7.21
N ASP A 207 -12.02 -5.46 -6.41
CA ASP A 207 -13.10 -6.45 -6.44
C ASP A 207 -13.99 -6.37 -7.69
N LEU A 208 -14.05 -5.21 -8.33
CA LEU A 208 -14.83 -4.98 -9.55
C LEU A 208 -13.96 -4.92 -10.81
N ASN A 209 -12.75 -4.38 -10.67
CA ASN A 209 -11.86 -4.08 -11.79
C ASN A 209 -10.69 -5.07 -11.90
N GLY A 210 -10.50 -5.97 -10.93
CA GLY A 210 -9.30 -6.80 -10.85
C GLY A 210 -8.04 -5.95 -10.60
N ALA A 211 -6.92 -6.36 -11.19
CA ALA A 211 -5.70 -5.57 -11.14
C ALA A 211 -5.86 -4.25 -11.93
N VAL A 212 -5.59 -3.13 -11.25
CA VAL A 212 -5.61 -1.79 -11.84
C VAL A 212 -4.21 -1.21 -11.81
N SER A 213 -3.71 -0.78 -12.97
CA SER A 213 -2.42 -0.10 -13.09
C SER A 213 -2.64 1.39 -13.31
N PHE A 214 -1.80 2.22 -12.70
CA PHE A 214 -1.75 3.67 -12.98
C PHE A 214 -0.35 4.00 -13.48
N TYR A 215 -0.28 4.68 -14.63
CA TYR A 215 0.98 5.14 -15.20
C TYR A 215 1.14 6.63 -14.92
N LEU A 216 2.24 6.99 -14.24
CA LEU A 216 2.65 8.35 -13.95
C LEU A 216 3.84 8.67 -14.88
N ASP A 217 3.65 9.57 -15.84
CA ASP A 217 4.68 9.92 -16.83
C ASP A 217 5.42 11.24 -16.52
N GLY A 218 5.08 11.87 -15.39
CA GLY A 218 5.63 13.16 -14.98
C GLY A 218 4.80 14.36 -15.42
N LYS A 219 3.70 14.14 -16.13
CA LYS A 219 2.76 15.18 -16.59
C LYS A 219 1.31 14.79 -16.33
N MET A 220 0.98 13.51 -16.48
CA MET A 220 -0.36 12.99 -16.28
C MET A 220 -0.37 11.60 -15.65
N VAL A 221 -1.49 11.28 -15.01
CA VAL A 221 -1.79 9.95 -14.46
C VAL A 221 -2.83 9.26 -15.34
N SER A 222 -2.51 8.07 -15.83
CA SER A 222 -3.38 7.30 -16.72
C SER A 222 -3.72 5.93 -16.13
N PRO A 223 -5.00 5.63 -15.85
CA PRO A 223 -5.43 4.32 -15.39
C PRO A 223 -5.55 3.31 -16.53
N HIS A 224 -5.07 2.09 -16.30
CA HIS A 224 -5.25 0.93 -17.16
C HIS A 224 -5.78 -0.24 -16.34
N VAL A 225 -7.01 -0.67 -16.66
CA VAL A 225 -7.62 -1.87 -16.08
C VAL A 225 -7.34 -3.03 -17.01
N ALA A 226 -6.80 -4.13 -16.50
CA ALA A 226 -6.71 -5.34 -17.31
C ALA A 226 -8.13 -5.74 -17.71
N ALA A 227 -8.44 -5.72 -19.01
CA ALA A 227 -9.70 -6.27 -19.48
C ALA A 227 -9.75 -7.73 -19.03
N LEU A 228 -10.75 -8.09 -18.22
CA LEU A 228 -11.09 -9.49 -17.99
C LEU A 228 -11.38 -10.08 -19.37
N ARG A 229 -10.42 -10.84 -19.91
CA ARG A 229 -10.61 -11.66 -21.10
C ARG A 229 -10.79 -13.10 -20.66
#